data_AF-A0A2K8NVC4-F1
#
_entry.id   AF-A0A2K8NVC4-F1
#
_cell.length_a   1.000
_cell.length_b   1.000
_cell.length_c   1.000
_cell.angle_alpha   90.00
_cell.angle_beta   90.00
_cell.angle_gamma   90.00
#
_symmetry.space_group_name_H-M   'P 1'
#
loop_
_entity.id
_entity.type
_entity.pdbx_description
1 polymer ?
#
loop_
_entity_poly.entity_id
_entity_poly.type
_entity_poly.pdbx_seq_one_letter_code
_entity_poly.pdbx_strand_id
1 'polypeptide(L)'
;MENNKVFQVANYVLKYYEEKYNKEEKEISNFLKQNFTVLRFHKIMYFLQGLYYSKTGKLLFEDQFEAWQYGPVLKKIYNEIKKQKYNNNELNFKELKFDIFNSYNIDLNNEDFDFYELREILFELDKISTWSLVEMSHSSLSPWDKTENNQEISNNLLKSYFEGVSIK
;
A
#
# COMPACT_ATOMS: atom_id res chain seq x y z
N MET A 1 11.45 11.99 16.49
CA MET A 1 11.61 10.57 16.14
C MET A 1 11.05 10.39 14.75
N GLU A 2 11.85 9.90 13.81
CA GLU A 2 11.37 9.64 12.45
C GLU A 2 10.24 8.62 12.54
N ASN A 3 9.02 8.99 12.14
CA ASN A 3 7.87 8.12 12.22
C ASN A 3 8.06 6.98 11.19
N ASN A 4 8.50 5.82 11.69
CA ASN A 4 8.78 4.62 10.90
C ASN A 4 7.54 3.76 10.69
N LYS A 5 6.36 4.22 11.14
CA LYS A 5 5.11 3.46 11.10
C LYS A 5 4.71 3.07 9.67
N VAL A 6 4.92 3.95 8.69
CA VAL A 6 4.68 3.62 7.27
C VAL A 6 5.56 2.48 6.77
N PHE A 7 6.83 2.40 7.21
CA PHE A 7 7.72 1.30 6.84
C PHE A 7 7.36 0.01 7.57
N GLN A 8 6.90 0.10 8.82
CA GLN A 8 6.41 -1.06 9.57
C GLN A 8 5.17 -1.68 8.92
N VAL A 9 4.21 -0.83 8.53
CA VAL A 9 3.02 -1.26 7.79
C VAL A 9 3.41 -1.80 6.41
N ALA A 10 4.33 -1.14 5.69
CA ALA A 10 4.85 -1.63 4.42
C ALA A 10 5.48 -3.03 4.54
N ASN A 11 6.34 -3.24 5.54
CA ASN A 11 6.96 -4.52 5.83
C ASN A 11 5.91 -5.59 6.17
N TYR A 12 4.91 -5.24 6.98
CA TYR A 12 3.80 -6.14 7.30
C TYR A 12 3.03 -6.60 6.06
N VAL A 13 2.70 -5.66 5.16
CA VAL A 13 2.02 -5.96 3.89
C VAL A 13 2.88 -6.88 3.02
N LEU A 14 4.18 -6.62 2.90
CA LEU A 14 5.08 -7.49 2.14
C LEU A 14 5.12 -8.90 2.75
N LYS A 15 5.31 -9.03 4.06
CA LYS A 15 5.30 -10.33 4.74
C LYS A 15 3.98 -11.09 4.54
N TYR A 16 2.85 -10.41 4.64
CA TYR A 16 1.53 -11.02 4.39
C TYR A 16 1.47 -11.68 3.00
N TYR A 17 1.88 -10.96 1.95
CA TYR A 17 1.87 -11.50 0.59
C TYR A 17 2.95 -12.56 0.36
N GLU A 18 4.14 -12.38 0.93
CA GLU A 18 5.20 -13.39 0.83
C GLU A 18 4.79 -14.70 1.49
N GLU A 19 4.26 -14.66 2.71
CA GLU A 19 3.76 -15.83 3.42
C GLU A 19 2.62 -16.52 2.67
N LYS A 20 1.73 -15.74 2.07
CA LYS A 20 0.66 -16.27 1.21
C LYS A 20 1.24 -16.98 -0.01
N TYR A 21 2.12 -16.34 -0.76
CA TYR A 21 2.68 -16.90 -2.00
C TYR A 21 3.60 -18.10 -1.74
N ASN A 22 4.26 -18.17 -0.58
CA ASN A 22 5.07 -19.32 -0.18
C ASN A 22 4.25 -20.58 0.11
N LYS A 23 2.92 -20.48 0.26
CA LYS A 23 2.03 -21.64 0.42
C LYS A 23 1.68 -22.32 -0.92
N GLU A 24 1.90 -21.63 -2.03
CA GLU A 24 1.67 -22.14 -3.37
C GLU A 24 2.84 -23.02 -3.85
N GLU A 25 2.61 -23.78 -4.92
CA GLU A 25 3.69 -24.52 -5.59
C GLU A 25 4.81 -23.57 -6.05
N LYS A 26 6.06 -24.05 -6.05
CA LYS A 26 7.25 -23.21 -6.27
C LYS A 26 7.19 -22.35 -7.53
N GLU A 27 6.70 -22.88 -8.65
CA GLU A 27 6.58 -22.14 -9.90
C GLU A 27 5.53 -21.03 -9.81
N ILE A 28 4.38 -21.34 -9.21
CA ILE A 28 3.28 -20.39 -8.96
C ILE A 28 3.76 -19.29 -7.99
N SER A 29 4.43 -19.68 -6.90
CA SER A 29 5.01 -18.77 -5.92
C SER A 29 5.96 -17.76 -6.58
N ASN A 30 6.88 -18.24 -7.41
CA ASN A 30 7.81 -17.38 -8.16
C ASN A 30 7.08 -16.43 -9.11
N PHE A 31 6.09 -16.95 -9.85
CA PHE A 31 5.27 -16.13 -10.74
C PHE A 31 4.52 -15.03 -9.98
N LEU A 32 3.87 -15.35 -8.86
CA LEU A 32 3.14 -14.39 -8.04
C LEU A 32 4.07 -13.32 -7.46
N LYS A 33 5.24 -13.71 -6.94
CA LYS A 33 6.25 -12.76 -6.42
C LYS A 33 6.76 -11.82 -7.51
N GLN A 34 7.05 -12.32 -8.72
CA GLN A 34 7.50 -11.47 -9.83
C GLN A 34 6.41 -10.49 -10.30
N ASN A 35 5.14 -10.88 -10.21
CA ASN A 35 4.00 -10.03 -10.59
C ASN A 35 3.54 -9.07 -9.48
N PHE A 36 4.06 -9.20 -8.25
CA PHE A 36 3.83 -8.24 -7.18
C PHE A 36 4.73 -7.01 -7.36
N THR A 37 4.28 -6.08 -8.21
CA THR A 37 5.07 -4.91 -8.61
C THR A 37 5.00 -3.76 -7.59
N VAL A 38 5.94 -2.82 -7.72
CA VAL A 38 5.94 -1.54 -6.98
C VAL A 38 4.60 -0.80 -7.13
N LEU A 39 3.98 -0.84 -8.32
CA LEU A 39 2.68 -0.22 -8.54
C LEU A 39 1.58 -0.90 -7.71
N ARG A 40 1.48 -2.23 -7.78
CA ARG A 40 0.50 -3.01 -7.01
C ARG A 40 0.63 -2.70 -5.52
N PHE A 41 1.87 -2.71 -5.02
CA PHE A 41 2.17 -2.38 -3.63
C PHE A 41 1.64 -0.99 -3.23
N HIS A 42 1.90 0.06 -4.01
CA HIS A 42 1.41 1.40 -3.70
C HIS A 42 -0.12 1.49 -3.73
N LYS A 43 -0.79 0.79 -4.66
CA LYS A 43 -2.25 0.74 -4.70
C LYS A 43 -2.81 0.06 -3.46
N ILE A 44 -2.25 -1.08 -3.07
CA ILE A 44 -2.66 -1.79 -1.86
C ILE A 44 -2.48 -0.90 -0.63
N MET A 45 -1.33 -0.24 -0.47
CA MET A 45 -1.09 0.66 0.67
C MET A 45 -2.11 1.80 0.74
N TYR A 46 -2.51 2.37 -0.41
CA TYR A 46 -3.50 3.44 -0.47
C TYR A 46 -4.89 2.97 -0.02
N PHE A 47 -5.40 1.88 -0.59
CA PHE A 47 -6.70 1.37 -0.19
C PHE A 47 -6.70 0.78 1.22
N LEU A 48 -5.58 0.17 1.65
CA LEU A 48 -5.43 -0.33 3.00
C LEU A 48 -5.59 0.79 4.03
N GLN A 49 -4.87 1.92 3.86
CA GLN A 49 -5.00 3.09 4.73
C GLN A 49 -6.45 3.61 4.77
N GLY A 50 -7.08 3.77 3.61
CA GLY A 50 -8.44 4.29 3.49
C GLY A 50 -9.49 3.41 4.13
N LEU A 51 -9.51 2.13 3.80
CA LEU A 51 -10.48 1.16 4.32
C LEU A 51 -10.26 0.89 5.80
N TYR A 52 -9.01 0.85 6.24
CA TYR A 52 -8.70 0.70 7.66
C TYR A 52 -9.21 1.91 8.45
N TYR A 53 -9.06 3.13 7.92
CA TYR A 53 -9.67 4.32 8.51
C TYR A 53 -11.19 4.24 8.53
N SER A 54 -11.84 3.83 7.44
CA SER A 54 -13.30 3.66 7.38
C SER A 54 -13.83 2.76 8.51
N LYS A 55 -13.10 1.69 8.81
CA LYS A 55 -13.50 0.69 9.81
C LYS A 55 -13.15 1.05 11.24
N THR A 56 -11.98 1.65 11.47
CA THR A 56 -11.40 1.84 12.81
C THR A 56 -11.42 3.29 13.29
N GLY A 57 -11.65 4.24 12.38
CA GLY A 57 -11.47 5.67 12.63
C GLY A 57 -10.02 6.12 12.79
N LYS A 58 -9.04 5.23 12.60
CA LYS A 58 -7.60 5.50 12.81
C LYS A 58 -6.83 5.37 11.50
N LEU A 59 -5.82 6.22 11.31
CA LEU A 59 -4.85 6.07 10.21
C LEU A 59 -3.76 5.06 10.62
N LEU A 60 -3.29 4.23 9.68
CA LEU A 60 -2.18 3.32 9.92
C LEU A 60 -0.86 4.07 10.05
N PHE A 61 -0.71 5.19 9.33
CA PHE A 61 0.44 6.08 9.37
C PHE A 61 0.02 7.51 8.97
N GLU A 62 0.86 8.50 9.24
CA GLU A 62 0.57 9.91 8.95
C GLU A 62 1.09 10.36 7.58
N ASP A 63 2.08 9.65 7.02
CA ASP A 63 2.68 9.94 5.72
C ASP A 63 1.62 10.02 4.62
N GLN A 64 1.73 11.06 3.78
CA GLN A 64 0.77 11.34 2.72
C GLN A 64 1.16 10.66 1.42
N PHE A 65 0.13 10.36 0.61
CA PHE A 65 0.31 9.91 -0.76
C PHE A 65 0.44 11.13 -1.67
N GLU A 66 1.16 11.02 -2.79
CA GLU A 66 1.17 12.01 -3.86
C GLU A 66 0.34 11.52 -5.05
N ALA A 67 -0.37 12.43 -5.72
CA ALA A 67 -1.21 12.14 -6.87
C ALA A 67 -0.40 11.97 -8.16
N TRP A 68 0.22 10.80 -8.36
CA TRP A 68 1.06 10.51 -9.52
C TRP A 68 0.23 9.99 -10.70
N GLN A 69 0.83 9.94 -11.90
CA GLN A 69 0.18 9.52 -13.16
C GLN A 69 -0.60 8.19 -13.08
N TYR A 70 -0.14 7.21 -12.29
CA TYR A 70 -0.79 5.90 -12.14
C TYR A 70 -1.49 5.75 -10.78
N GLY A 71 -1.93 6.88 -10.22
CA GLY A 71 -2.66 6.97 -8.98
C GLY A 71 -1.76 7.35 -7.78
N PRO A 72 -2.30 7.29 -6.55
CA PRO A 72 -1.59 7.66 -5.32
C PRO A 72 -0.32 6.84 -5.07
N VAL A 73 0.76 7.51 -4.68
CA VAL A 73 2.08 6.91 -4.38
C VAL A 73 2.62 7.45 -3.05
N LEU A 74 3.11 6.57 -2.18
CA LEU A 74 3.86 6.97 -0.98
C LEU A 74 5.29 7.33 -1.38
N LYS A 75 5.58 8.63 -1.54
CA LYS A 75 6.91 9.10 -1.98
C LYS A 75 8.05 8.61 -1.09
N LYS A 76 7.83 8.53 0.22
CA LYS A 76 8.83 8.02 1.18
C LYS A 76 9.18 6.56 0.91
N ILE A 77 8.18 5.71 0.67
CA ILE A 77 8.40 4.31 0.26
C ILE A 77 9.07 4.23 -1.12
N TYR A 78 8.58 5.01 -2.10
CA TYR A 78 9.16 5.04 -3.44
C TYR A 78 10.66 5.38 -3.42
N ASN A 79 11.03 6.44 -2.68
CA ASN A 79 12.41 6.87 -2.55
C ASN A 79 13.29 5.81 -1.88
N GLU A 80 12.76 5.12 -0.87
CA GLU A 80 13.50 4.05 -0.19
C GLU A 80 13.72 2.85 -1.11
N ILE A 81 12.70 2.44 -1.87
CA ILE A 81 12.84 1.42 -2.93
C ILE A 81 13.89 1.85 -3.96
N LYS A 82 13.90 3.14 -4.34
CA LYS A 82 14.82 3.69 -5.35
C LYS A 82 16.27 3.64 -4.88
N LYS A 83 16.53 4.02 -3.63
CA LYS A 83 17.88 3.98 -3.03
C LYS A 83 18.45 2.57 -3.05
N GLN A 84 17.66 1.57 -2.66
CA GLN A 84 18.13 0.18 -2.55
C GLN A 84 18.31 -0.52 -3.91
N LYS A 85 17.67 -0.02 -4.98
CA LYS A 85 17.73 -0.63 -6.32
C LYS A 85 18.84 -0.10 -7.23
N TYR A 86 19.67 0.87 -6.80
CA TYR A 86 20.77 1.50 -7.54
C TYR A 86 20.50 1.76 -9.05
N ASN A 87 20.37 3.04 -9.46
CA ASN A 87 20.42 3.50 -10.86
C ASN A 87 19.18 3.30 -11.76
N ASN A 88 17.95 3.37 -11.26
CA ASN A 88 16.79 3.43 -12.15
C ASN A 88 15.88 4.63 -11.85
N ASN A 89 15.66 5.47 -12.86
CA ASN A 89 14.83 6.67 -12.75
C ASN A 89 13.33 6.35 -12.76
N GLU A 90 12.93 5.17 -13.24
CA GLU A 90 11.54 4.71 -13.23
C GLU A 90 11.43 3.35 -12.54
N LEU A 91 10.75 3.32 -11.38
CA LEU A 91 10.44 2.10 -10.62
C LEU A 91 9.03 1.58 -10.87
N ASN A 92 8.18 2.40 -11.48
CA ASN A 92 6.80 2.06 -11.75
C ASN A 92 6.80 0.74 -12.55
N PHE A 93 5.99 -0.22 -12.11
CA PHE A 93 5.83 -1.54 -12.73
C PHE A 93 6.99 -2.55 -12.59
N LYS A 94 8.05 -2.25 -11.82
CA LYS A 94 9.14 -3.22 -11.59
C LYS A 94 8.84 -4.21 -10.46
N GLU A 95 9.51 -5.36 -10.49
CA GLU A 95 9.54 -6.37 -9.42
C GLU A 95 9.87 -5.73 -8.07
N LEU A 96 9.12 -6.05 -7.02
CA LEU A 96 9.40 -5.58 -5.66
C LEU A 96 10.02 -6.70 -4.84
N LYS A 97 11.17 -6.42 -4.20
CA LYS A 97 11.77 -7.34 -3.24
C LYS A 97 10.96 -7.31 -1.95
N PHE A 98 10.59 -8.48 -1.45
CA PHE A 98 9.77 -8.63 -0.25
C PHE A 98 10.53 -8.35 1.05
N ASP A 99 11.85 -8.46 1.03
CA ASP A 99 12.73 -8.21 2.17
C ASP A 99 13.18 -6.76 2.32
N ILE A 100 12.75 -5.86 1.43
CA ILE A 100 13.27 -4.48 1.31
C ILE A 100 13.05 -3.62 2.57
N PHE A 101 12.09 -3.99 3.42
CA PHE A 101 11.77 -3.32 4.68
C PHE A 101 11.93 -4.22 5.92
N ASN A 102 12.69 -5.31 5.84
CA ASN A 102 12.82 -6.28 6.93
C ASN A 102 13.36 -5.73 8.25
N SER A 103 14.05 -4.57 8.24
CA SER A 103 14.48 -3.87 9.45
C SER A 103 13.33 -3.18 10.20
N TYR A 104 12.18 -2.99 9.56
CA TYR A 104 11.01 -2.30 10.11
C TYR A 104 9.95 -3.31 10.57
N ASN A 105 10.28 -4.14 11.55
CA ASN A 105 9.30 -5.06 12.11
C ASN A 105 8.24 -4.31 12.91
N ILE A 106 7.00 -4.77 12.78
CA ILE A 106 5.87 -4.33 13.60
C ILE A 106 5.72 -5.31 14.77
N ASP A 107 5.50 -4.80 15.97
CA ASP A 107 5.10 -5.65 17.10
C ASP A 107 3.65 -6.06 16.90
N LEU A 108 3.40 -7.37 16.77
CA LEU A 108 2.06 -7.92 16.54
C LEU A 108 1.15 -7.81 17.76
N ASN A 109 1.70 -7.46 18.93
CA ASN A 109 0.94 -7.14 20.14
C ASN A 109 0.71 -5.63 20.31
N ASN A 110 1.10 -4.81 19.32
CA ASN A 110 0.89 -3.38 19.38
C ASN A 110 -0.60 -3.04 19.26
N GLU A 111 -1.19 -2.56 20.36
CA GLU A 111 -2.60 -2.17 20.48
C GLU A 111 -3.00 -0.97 19.60
N ASP A 112 -2.04 -0.25 19.02
CA ASP A 112 -2.31 0.80 18.02
C ASP A 112 -2.92 0.24 16.72
N PHE A 113 -2.74 -1.06 16.47
CA PHE A 113 -3.17 -1.73 15.25
C PHE A 113 -4.23 -2.80 15.54
N ASP A 114 -5.33 -2.69 14.82
CA ASP A 114 -6.27 -3.80 14.65
C ASP A 114 -5.76 -4.72 13.53
N PHE A 115 -4.97 -5.72 13.93
CA PHE A 115 -4.42 -6.70 12.99
C PHE A 115 -5.46 -7.63 12.38
N TYR A 116 -6.66 -7.74 12.97
CA TYR A 116 -7.74 -8.49 12.35
C TYR A 116 -8.25 -7.70 11.14
N GLU A 117 -8.61 -6.43 11.32
CA GLU A 117 -9.09 -5.59 10.22
C GLU A 117 -8.05 -5.39 9.12
N LEU A 118 -6.77 -5.24 9.47
CA LEU A 118 -5.67 -5.21 8.50
C LEU A 118 -5.67 -6.44 7.59
N ARG A 119 -5.81 -7.64 8.16
CA ARG A 119 -5.78 -8.90 7.40
C ARG A 119 -7.03 -9.09 6.55
N GLU A 120 -8.20 -8.75 7.07
CA GLU A 120 -9.45 -8.81 6.33
C GLU A 120 -9.42 -7.89 5.11
N ILE A 121 -8.93 -6.65 5.28
CA ILE A 121 -8.80 -5.71 4.16
C ILE A 121 -7.79 -6.21 3.12
N LEU A 122 -6.63 -6.71 3.56
CA LEU A 122 -5.63 -7.27 2.64
C LEU A 122 -6.16 -8.48 1.87
N PHE A 123 -6.96 -9.32 2.51
CA PHE A 123 -7.63 -10.45 1.88
C PHE A 123 -8.58 -10.01 0.77
N GLU A 124 -9.38 -8.96 1.00
CA GLU A 124 -10.28 -8.41 -0.02
C GLU A 124 -9.52 -7.71 -1.16
N LEU A 125 -8.50 -6.91 -0.83
CA LEU A 125 -7.70 -6.21 -1.84
C LEU A 125 -6.93 -7.16 -2.75
N ASP A 126 -6.53 -8.33 -2.27
CA ASP A 126 -5.82 -9.30 -3.11
C ASP A 126 -6.66 -9.83 -4.27
N LYS A 127 -7.99 -9.92 -4.10
CA LYS A 127 -8.92 -10.36 -5.15
C LYS A 127 -9.04 -9.35 -6.30
N ILE A 128 -8.56 -8.13 -6.10
CA ILE A 128 -8.67 -7.03 -7.06
C ILE A 128 -7.39 -6.96 -7.91
N SER A 129 -7.55 -6.87 -9.22
CA SER A 129 -6.43 -6.71 -10.14
C SER A 129 -5.71 -5.38 -9.92
N THR A 130 -4.41 -5.32 -10.22
CA THR A 130 -3.63 -4.07 -10.09
C THR A 130 -4.24 -2.93 -10.90
N TRP A 131 -4.71 -3.19 -12.12
CA TRP A 131 -5.32 -2.18 -12.98
C TRP A 131 -6.67 -1.73 -12.47
N SER A 132 -7.49 -2.64 -11.93
CA SER A 132 -8.74 -2.25 -11.28
C SER A 132 -8.49 -1.35 -10.07
N LEU A 133 -7.44 -1.60 -9.27
CA LEU A 133 -7.07 -0.70 -8.19
C LEU A 133 -6.62 0.68 -8.71
N VAL A 134 -5.90 0.74 -9.84
CA VAL A 134 -5.53 2.01 -10.49
C VAL A 134 -6.80 2.76 -10.93
N GLU A 135 -7.70 2.11 -11.64
CA GLU A 135 -8.97 2.70 -12.11
C GLU A 135 -9.83 3.20 -10.95
N MET A 136 -9.99 2.39 -9.90
CA MET A 136 -10.70 2.79 -8.67
C MET A 136 -10.06 4.03 -8.03
N SER A 137 -8.72 4.12 -8.04
CA SER A 137 -8.01 5.28 -7.49
C SER A 137 -8.16 6.54 -8.33
N HIS A 138 -8.50 6.42 -9.61
CA HIS A 138 -8.80 7.53 -10.52
C HIS A 138 -10.30 7.84 -10.64
N SER A 139 -11.16 7.20 -9.83
CA SER A 139 -12.59 7.45 -9.87
C SER A 139 -12.92 8.93 -9.60
N SER A 140 -14.00 9.42 -10.21
CA SER A 140 -14.42 10.81 -10.05
C SER A 140 -14.67 11.13 -8.58
N LEU A 141 -14.22 12.31 -8.16
CA LEU A 141 -14.27 12.82 -6.78
C LEU A 141 -13.39 12.08 -5.77
N SER A 142 -12.57 11.13 -6.22
CA SER A 142 -11.56 10.49 -5.39
C SER A 142 -10.52 11.48 -4.87
N PRO A 143 -9.77 11.13 -3.80
CA PRO A 143 -8.70 11.97 -3.28
C PRO A 143 -7.63 12.27 -4.32
N TRP A 144 -7.37 11.32 -5.21
CA TRP A 144 -6.45 11.52 -6.34
C TRP A 144 -7.02 12.50 -7.36
N ASP A 145 -8.28 12.33 -7.78
CA ASP A 145 -8.96 13.20 -8.77
C ASP A 145 -9.06 14.66 -8.31
N LYS A 146 -9.21 14.87 -7.00
CA LYS A 146 -9.30 16.19 -6.37
C LYS A 146 -7.94 16.82 -6.04
N THR A 147 -6.83 16.13 -6.31
CA THR A 147 -5.48 16.61 -5.99
C THR A 147 -4.72 16.87 -7.28
N GLU A 148 -4.05 18.02 -7.36
CA GLU A 148 -3.21 18.33 -8.53
C GLU A 148 -2.08 17.31 -8.70
N ASN A 149 -1.67 17.10 -9.95
CA ASN A 149 -0.66 16.09 -10.29
C ASN A 149 0.66 16.35 -9.53
N ASN A 150 1.21 15.27 -8.96
CA ASN A 150 2.40 15.26 -8.09
C ASN A 150 2.28 16.07 -6.78
N GLN A 151 1.07 16.51 -6.39
CA GLN A 151 0.85 17.12 -5.07
C GLN A 151 0.42 16.09 -4.03
N GLU A 152 0.59 16.45 -2.77
CA GLU A 152 0.19 15.62 -1.62
C GLU A 152 -1.33 15.56 -1.48
N ILE A 153 -1.85 14.34 -1.42
CA ILE A 153 -3.22 14.03 -1.09
C ILE A 153 -3.36 14.18 0.42
N SER A 154 -4.07 15.21 0.86
CA SER A 154 -4.25 15.45 2.29
C SER A 154 -4.98 14.30 2.98
N ASN A 155 -4.58 14.01 4.22
CA ASN A 155 -5.27 13.00 5.03
C ASN A 155 -6.74 13.34 5.25
N ASN A 156 -7.13 14.62 5.30
CA ASN A 156 -8.54 15.00 5.43
C ASN A 156 -9.34 14.56 4.20
N LEU A 157 -8.80 14.76 3.00
CA LEU A 157 -9.44 14.34 1.76
C LEU A 157 -9.58 12.83 1.67
N LEU A 158 -8.53 12.08 2.07
CA LEU A 158 -8.56 10.63 2.17
C LEU A 158 -9.63 10.17 3.15
N LYS A 159 -9.66 10.75 4.36
CA LYS A 159 -10.64 10.41 5.40
C LYS A 159 -12.06 10.62 4.91
N SER A 160 -12.37 11.80 4.37
CA SER A 160 -13.72 12.14 3.90
C SER A 160 -14.17 11.26 2.73
N TYR A 161 -13.24 10.80 1.88
CA TYR A 161 -13.60 9.90 0.78
C TYR A 161 -13.89 8.47 1.26
N PHE A 162 -13.10 7.96 2.20
CA PHE A 162 -13.25 6.59 2.69
C PHE A 162 -14.27 6.44 3.82
N GLU A 163 -14.76 7.54 4.40
CA GLU A 163 -15.79 7.51 5.42
C GLU A 163 -17.05 6.79 4.92
N GLY A 164 -17.40 5.67 5.58
CA GLY A 164 -18.54 4.82 5.19
C GLY A 164 -18.32 3.97 3.93
N VAL A 165 -17.10 3.96 3.36
CA VAL A 165 -16.75 3.09 2.23
C VAL A 165 -16.44 1.69 2.73
N SER A 166 -17.08 0.69 2.11
CA SER A 166 -16.77 -0.72 2.27
C SER A 166 -16.52 -1.37 0.91
N ILE A 167 -15.49 -2.20 0.80
CA ILE A 167 -15.36 -3.14 -0.32
C ILE A 167 -16.15 -4.39 0.05
N LYS A 168 -17.11 -4.78 -0.79
CA LYS A 168 -17.91 -6.01 -0.66
C LYS A 168 -17.44 -7.04 -1.67
#